data_AF-A0A7C7U6H7-F1
#
_entry.id   AF-A0A7C7U6H7-F1
#
_cell.length_a   1.000
_cell.length_b   1.000
_cell.length_c   1.000
_cell.angle_alpha   90.00
_cell.angle_beta   90.00
_cell.angle_gamma   90.00
#
_symmetry.space_group_name_H-M   'P 1'
#
loop_
_entity.id
_entity.type
_entity.pdbx_description
1 polymer ?
#
loop_
_entity_poly.entity_id
_entity_poly.type
_entity_poly.pdbx_seq_one_letter_code
_entity_poly.pdbx_strand_id
1 'polypeptide(L)'
;MRGSIPLLVVLLLLSVTWPRASPANQGLIVRDQSMGAGRGLAVGPGPDSGNFHADYLIELEMGTARGENLFHSFDQFSIGQGEVATFNNLSGSIGDPNRAAIAFNRIITRVTGGTIS
;
A
#
# COMPACT_ATOMS: atom_id res chain seq x y z
N MET A 1 -31.83 -18.80 59.25
CA MET A 1 -32.41 -17.70 58.46
C MET A 1 -31.24 -16.82 57.98
N ARG A 2 -30.53 -17.18 56.91
CA ARG A 2 -30.67 -16.69 55.52
C ARG A 2 -30.88 -15.16 55.44
N GLY A 3 -29.78 -14.42 55.36
CA GLY A 3 -29.73 -13.00 54.98
C GLY A 3 -29.04 -12.86 53.64
N SER A 4 -29.77 -12.36 52.64
CA SER A 4 -29.38 -12.21 51.24
C SER A 4 -28.51 -10.96 51.06
N ILE A 5 -27.35 -11.09 50.42
CA ILE A 5 -26.51 -9.95 50.02
C ILE A 5 -26.98 -9.50 48.62
N PRO A 6 -27.34 -8.22 48.41
CA PRO A 6 -27.75 -7.74 47.11
C PRO A 6 -26.55 -7.65 46.16
N LEU A 7 -26.77 -8.21 44.99
CA LEU A 7 -26.00 -8.18 43.76
C LEU A 7 -25.35 -6.79 43.52
N LEU A 8 -24.09 -6.64 43.88
CA LEU A 8 -23.30 -5.44 43.59
C LEU A 8 -23.00 -5.41 42.09
N VAL A 9 -23.53 -4.39 41.43
CA VAL A 9 -23.42 -4.08 40.00
C VAL A 9 -21.94 -3.93 39.62
N VAL A 10 -21.36 -4.97 39.01
CA VAL A 10 -20.06 -4.89 38.32
C VAL A 10 -20.32 -4.27 36.95
N LEU A 11 -20.33 -2.93 36.91
CA LEU A 11 -20.44 -2.16 35.69
C LEU A 11 -19.10 -2.26 34.93
N LEU A 12 -19.00 -3.23 34.02
CA LEU A 12 -17.89 -3.39 33.08
C LEU A 12 -17.77 -2.10 32.25
N LEU A 13 -16.74 -1.31 32.53
CA LEU A 13 -16.24 -0.27 31.63
C LEU A 13 -15.53 -0.95 30.45
N LEU A 14 -16.32 -1.52 29.54
CA LEU A 14 -15.85 -1.93 28.22
C LEU A 14 -15.58 -0.66 27.43
N SER A 15 -14.33 -0.20 27.48
CA SER A 15 -13.82 0.80 26.56
C SER A 15 -13.80 0.16 25.18
N VAL A 16 -14.88 0.37 24.42
CA VAL A 16 -14.95 -0.04 23.02
C VAL A 16 -13.94 0.83 22.26
N THR A 17 -12.75 0.28 22.04
CA THR A 17 -11.78 0.85 21.12
C THR A 17 -12.31 0.62 19.71
N TRP A 18 -13.10 1.57 19.19
CA TRP A 18 -13.42 1.54 17.77
C TRP A 18 -12.11 1.61 16.98
N PRO A 19 -11.86 0.68 16.05
CA PRO A 19 -10.75 0.84 15.13
C PRO A 19 -11.04 2.12 14.36
N ARG A 20 -10.15 3.12 14.51
CA ARG A 20 -10.15 4.26 13.61
C ARG A 20 -9.81 3.69 12.24
N ALA A 21 -10.81 3.60 11.36
CA ALA A 21 -10.55 3.41 9.95
C ALA A 21 -9.60 4.55 9.54
N SER A 22 -8.42 4.20 9.03
CA SER A 22 -7.57 5.21 8.40
C SER A 22 -8.42 5.93 7.35
N PRO A 23 -8.36 7.27 7.27
CA PRO A 23 -9.07 7.97 6.22
C PRO A 23 -8.68 7.31 4.89
N ALA A 24 -9.69 6.96 4.10
CA ALA A 24 -9.44 6.45 2.76
C ALA A 24 -8.63 7.50 2.00
N ASN A 25 -7.63 7.05 1.23
CA ASN A 25 -6.88 7.94 0.38
C ASN A 25 -7.85 8.70 -0.54
N GLN A 26 -7.63 10.00 -0.70
CA GLN A 26 -8.35 10.88 -1.61
C GLN A 26 -7.97 10.58 -3.07
N GLY A 27 -6.72 10.18 -3.32
CA GLY A 27 -6.27 9.67 -4.60
C GLY A 27 -6.70 8.22 -4.86
N LEU A 28 -6.33 7.72 -6.03
CA LEU A 28 -6.51 6.32 -6.39
C LEU A 28 -5.52 5.94 -7.49
N ILE A 29 -4.77 4.87 -7.25
CA ILE A 29 -3.91 4.25 -8.26
C ILE A 29 -4.47 2.85 -8.55
N VAL A 30 -4.89 2.64 -9.81
CA VAL A 30 -5.44 1.38 -10.29
C VAL A 30 -4.57 0.86 -11.42
N ARG A 31 -4.14 -0.40 -11.32
CA ARG A 31 -3.39 -1.11 -12.35
C ARG A 31 -4.33 -1.54 -13.47
N ASP A 32 -3.85 -1.44 -14.71
CA ASP A 32 -4.60 -1.94 -15.89
C ASP A 32 -4.42 -3.46 -16.13
N GLN A 33 -3.56 -4.09 -15.31
CA GLN A 33 -3.20 -5.51 -15.38
C GLN A 33 -2.58 -5.98 -16.72
N SER A 34 -2.13 -5.07 -17.57
CA SER A 34 -1.45 -5.40 -18.82
C SER A 34 0.05 -5.75 -18.62
N MET A 35 0.59 -5.50 -17.43
CA MET A 35 2.00 -5.72 -17.08
C MET A 35 2.17 -6.17 -15.62
N GLY A 36 3.22 -6.97 -15.38
CA GLY A 36 3.63 -7.43 -14.05
C GLY A 36 2.75 -8.53 -13.43
N ALA A 37 3.27 -9.19 -12.40
CA ALA A 37 2.64 -10.31 -11.70
C ALA A 37 1.90 -9.92 -10.40
N GLY A 38 1.92 -8.64 -10.01
CA GLY A 38 1.29 -8.18 -8.77
C GLY A 38 -0.21 -8.54 -8.66
N ARG A 39 -0.70 -8.75 -7.44
CA ARG A 39 -2.12 -8.98 -7.15
C ARG A 39 -2.85 -7.66 -6.90
N GLY A 40 -4.15 -7.64 -7.16
CA GLY A 40 -5.01 -6.47 -6.90
C GLY A 40 -5.05 -5.45 -8.04
N LEU A 41 -6.22 -4.82 -8.19
CA LEU A 41 -6.44 -3.71 -9.11
C LEU A 41 -5.95 -2.40 -8.49
N ALA A 42 -6.32 -2.12 -7.24
CA ALA A 42 -5.87 -0.93 -6.53
C ALA A 42 -4.49 -1.14 -5.90
N VAL A 43 -3.61 -0.16 -6.02
CA VAL A 43 -2.35 -0.09 -5.28
C VAL A 43 -2.66 0.39 -3.87
N GLY A 44 -2.23 -0.39 -2.87
CA GLY A 44 -2.45 -0.09 -1.46
C GLY A 44 -1.25 0.58 -0.79
N PRO A 45 -1.42 1.02 0.46
CA PRO A 45 -0.34 1.59 1.26
C PRO A 45 0.64 0.51 1.71
N GLY A 46 1.87 0.91 2.03
CA GLY A 46 2.88 0.02 2.57
C GLY A 46 4.16 0.76 2.98
N PRO A 47 5.01 0.15 3.82
CA PRO A 47 6.34 0.67 4.06
C PRO A 47 7.24 0.44 2.84
N ASP A 48 7.98 1.47 2.43
CA ASP A 48 9.00 1.34 1.41
C ASP A 48 10.27 0.66 1.94
N SER A 49 11.27 0.50 1.08
CA SER A 49 12.56 -0.09 1.45
C SER A 49 13.36 0.70 2.49
N GLY A 50 13.07 1.98 2.66
CA GLY A 50 13.63 2.83 3.72
C GLY A 50 12.79 2.82 5.00
N ASN A 51 11.74 2.00 5.06
CA ASN A 51 10.74 1.95 6.13
C ASN A 51 9.96 3.28 6.30
N PHE A 52 9.87 4.08 5.22
CA PHE A 52 8.99 5.24 5.15
C PHE A 52 7.60 4.79 4.70
N HIS A 53 6.57 5.46 5.23
CA HIS A 53 5.20 5.18 4.84
C HIS A 53 4.92 5.71 3.43
N ALA A 54 4.36 4.87 2.57
CA ALA A 54 3.74 5.28 1.32
C ALA A 54 2.23 5.01 1.37
N ASP A 55 1.43 5.98 0.94
CA ASP A 55 -0.01 5.82 0.74
C ASP A 55 -0.30 4.87 -0.44
N TYR A 56 0.65 4.80 -1.39
CA TYR A 56 0.65 3.84 -2.49
C TYR A 56 2.04 3.25 -2.70
N LEU A 57 2.23 1.99 -2.33
CA LEU A 57 3.48 1.26 -2.55
C LEU A 57 3.41 0.51 -3.88
N ILE A 58 4.13 1.02 -4.88
CA ILE A 58 4.21 0.43 -6.21
C ILE A 58 5.43 -0.49 -6.25
N GLU A 59 5.18 -1.79 -6.07
CA GLU A 59 6.24 -2.78 -6.00
C GLU A 59 6.79 -3.17 -7.37
N LEU A 60 8.03 -3.66 -7.42
CA LEU A 60 8.69 -4.07 -8.66
C LEU A 60 7.85 -5.05 -9.48
N GLU A 61 7.27 -6.04 -8.80
CA GLU A 61 6.44 -7.09 -9.40
C GLU A 61 5.16 -6.57 -10.06
N MET A 62 4.76 -5.33 -9.79
CA MET A 62 3.62 -4.69 -10.45
C MET A 62 3.98 -4.16 -11.85
N GLY A 63 5.27 -4.13 -12.20
CA GLY A 63 5.79 -3.69 -13.49
C GLY A 63 6.41 -4.82 -14.32
N THR A 64 7.00 -4.46 -15.44
CA THR A 64 7.75 -5.37 -16.32
C THR A 64 9.08 -4.76 -16.70
N ALA A 65 10.16 -5.48 -16.42
CA ALA A 65 11.51 -5.08 -16.80
C ALA A 65 11.74 -5.29 -18.30
N ARG A 66 12.33 -4.30 -18.99
CA ARG A 66 12.90 -4.47 -20.34
C ARG A 66 14.21 -3.69 -20.45
N GLY A 67 15.32 -4.42 -20.52
CA GLY A 67 16.65 -3.84 -20.40
C GLY A 67 16.80 -3.16 -19.04
N GLU A 68 17.34 -1.94 -19.02
CA GLU A 68 17.55 -1.14 -17.80
C GLU A 68 16.30 -0.40 -17.31
N ASN A 69 15.16 -0.58 -17.97
CA ASN A 69 13.94 0.17 -17.66
C ASN A 69 12.89 -0.73 -17.01
N LEU A 70 12.16 -0.16 -16.05
CA LEU A 70 10.98 -0.75 -15.46
C LEU A 70 9.73 -0.06 -15.97
N PHE A 71 8.80 -0.81 -16.53
CA PHE A 71 7.55 -0.30 -17.07
C PHE A 71 6.38 -0.63 -16.16
N HIS A 72 5.56 0.37 -15.84
CA HIS A 72 4.28 0.20 -15.16
C HIS A 72 3.14 0.72 -16.02
N SER A 73 1.97 0.11 -15.84
CA SER A 73 0.78 0.46 -16.58
C SER A 73 -0.42 0.54 -15.64
N PHE A 74 -1.11 1.67 -15.69
CA PHE A 74 -2.21 2.00 -14.80
C PHE A 74 -3.45 2.30 -15.62
N ASP A 75 -4.62 1.93 -15.11
CA ASP A 75 -5.90 2.39 -15.62
C ASP A 75 -6.16 3.82 -15.10
N GLN A 76 -5.89 4.05 -13.82
CA GLN A 76 -5.97 5.36 -13.18
C GLN A 76 -4.74 5.62 -12.33
N PHE A 77 -4.25 6.85 -12.34
CA PHE A 77 -3.15 7.28 -11.47
C PHE A 77 -3.44 8.68 -10.94
N SER A 78 -3.92 8.77 -9.70
CA SER A 78 -4.21 10.02 -9.02
C SER A 78 -3.68 9.96 -7.60
N ILE A 79 -3.06 11.04 -7.13
CA ILE A 79 -2.52 11.17 -5.78
C ILE A 79 -3.23 12.36 -5.12
N GLY A 80 -3.80 12.13 -3.95
CA GLY A 80 -4.45 13.16 -3.15
C GLY A 80 -3.48 14.17 -2.56
N GLN A 81 -4.00 15.26 -2.00
CA GLN A 81 -3.15 16.27 -1.38
C GLN A 81 -2.46 15.71 -0.13
N GLY A 82 -1.12 15.76 -0.14
CA GLY A 82 -0.30 15.26 0.97
C GLY A 82 -0.04 13.75 0.95
N GLU A 83 -0.55 13.04 -0.06
CA GLU A 83 -0.29 11.60 -0.24
C GLU A 83 1.02 11.36 -1.00
N VAL A 84 1.59 10.18 -0.77
CA VAL A 84 2.86 9.73 -1.33
C VAL A 84 2.68 8.40 -2.06
N ALA A 85 3.06 8.38 -3.34
CA ALA A 85 3.25 7.15 -4.10
C ALA A 85 4.75 6.84 -4.23
N THR A 86 5.16 5.65 -3.80
CA THR A 86 6.56 5.23 -3.83
C THR A 86 6.73 4.05 -4.77
N PHE A 87 7.59 4.21 -5.76
CA PHE A 87 8.06 3.08 -6.57
C PHE A 87 9.19 2.37 -5.83
N ASN A 88 8.88 1.19 -5.30
CA ASN A 88 9.86 0.41 -4.56
C ASN A 88 10.76 -0.36 -5.53
N ASN A 89 11.93 0.22 -5.82
CA ASN A 89 12.91 -0.31 -6.76
C ASN A 89 13.86 -1.34 -6.14
N LEU A 90 13.76 -1.60 -4.84
CA LEU A 90 14.53 -2.64 -4.17
C LEU A 90 13.77 -3.96 -4.17
N SER A 91 13.92 -4.74 -5.24
CA SER A 91 13.62 -6.17 -5.17
C SER A 91 14.76 -6.92 -4.47
N GLY A 92 14.87 -6.65 -3.17
CA GLY A 92 15.88 -7.18 -2.27
C GLY A 92 15.96 -6.23 -1.10
N SER A 93 15.40 -6.62 0.04
CA SER A 93 15.53 -5.87 1.29
C SER A 93 16.95 -5.36 1.45
N ILE A 94 17.12 -4.10 1.87
CA ILE A 94 18.40 -3.60 2.36
C ILE A 94 18.81 -4.54 3.51
N GLY A 95 19.67 -5.52 3.22
CA GLY A 95 20.02 -6.59 4.14
C GLY A 95 20.13 -8.01 3.55
N ASP A 96 19.65 -8.28 2.33
CA ASP A 96 19.92 -9.56 1.65
C ASP A 96 21.15 -9.43 0.72
N PRO A 97 22.34 -9.94 1.11
CA PRO A 97 23.55 -9.84 0.30
C PRO A 97 23.51 -10.74 -0.95
N ASN A 98 22.53 -11.64 -1.07
CA ASN A 98 22.41 -12.59 -2.19
C ASN A 98 21.36 -12.17 -3.22
N ARG A 99 20.56 -11.13 -2.95
CA ARG A 99 19.73 -10.48 -3.97
C ARG A 99 20.42 -9.21 -4.43
N ALA A 100 21.00 -9.26 -5.64
CA ALA A 100 21.46 -8.06 -6.31
C ALA A 100 20.29 -7.06 -6.37
N ALA A 101 20.46 -5.89 -5.77
CA ALA A 101 19.52 -4.79 -5.92
C ALA A 101 19.37 -4.54 -7.43
N ILE A 102 18.21 -4.85 -7.98
CA ILE A 102 17.93 -4.58 -9.40
C ILE A 102 17.66 -3.09 -9.50
N ALA A 103 18.73 -2.30 -9.64
CA ALA A 103 18.63 -0.88 -9.88
C ALA A 103 18.24 -0.65 -11.34
N PHE A 104 16.97 -0.29 -11.58
CA PHE A 104 16.53 0.21 -12.88
C PHE A 104 16.99 1.65 -13.07
N ASN A 105 17.50 1.95 -14.26
CA ASN A 105 17.97 3.29 -14.61
C ASN A 105 16.79 4.25 -14.84
N ARG A 106 15.65 3.71 -15.30
CA ARG A 106 14.42 4.49 -15.52
C ARG A 106 13.18 3.71 -15.08
N ILE A 107 12.23 4.47 -14.54
CA ILE A 107 10.86 4.02 -14.29
C ILE A 107 9.98 4.74 -15.30
N ILE A 108 9.23 3.98 -16.09
CA ILE A 108 8.38 4.50 -17.15
C ILE A 108 6.95 4.06 -16.84
N THR A 109 6.05 5.03 -16.73
CA THR A 109 4.65 4.79 -16.41
C THR A 109 3.77 5.24 -17.57
N ARG A 110 2.64 4.55 -17.75
CA ARG A 110 1.56 5.03 -18.62
C ARG A 110 0.21 4.88 -17.93
N VAL A 111 -0.68 5.80 -18.23
CA VAL A 111 -2.09 5.73 -17.84
C VAL A 111 -2.90 5.38 -19.10
N THR A 112 -3.75 4.38 -18.99
CA THR A 112 -4.49 3.78 -20.11
C THR A 112 -5.99 3.97 -20.00
N GLY A 113 -6.50 4.30 -18.82
CA GLY A 113 -7.90 4.66 -18.63
C GLY A 113 -8.24 6.01 -19.24
N GLY A 114 -9.54 6.22 -19.50
CA GLY A 114 -10.06 7.45 -20.10
C GLY A 114 -10.19 8.63 -19.12
N THR A 115 -9.85 8.43 -17.85
CA THR A 115 -9.92 9.47 -16.81
C THR A 115 -8.61 10.25 -16.82
N ILE A 116 -8.68 11.56 -17.03
CA ILE A 116 -7.51 12.45 -17.03
C ILE A 116 -6.92 12.46 -15.62
N SER A 117 -5.66 12.01 -15.51
CA SER A 117 -4.81 12.04 -14.31
C SER A 117 -4.31 13.44 -13.99
#